data_AF-A0A7V3XHY7-F1
#
_entry.id   AF-A0A7V3XHY7-F1
#
_cell.length_a   1.000
_cell.length_b   1.000
_cell.length_c   1.000
_cell.angle_alpha   90.00
_cell.angle_beta   90.00
_cell.angle_gamma   90.00
#
_symmetry.space_group_name_H-M   'P 1'
#
loop_
_entity.id
_entity.type
_entity.pdbx_description
1 polymer ?
#
loop_
_entity_poly.entity_id
_entity_poly.type
_entity_poly.pdbx_seq_one_letter_code
_entity_poly.pdbx_strand_id
1 'polypeptide(L)'
;MRRSLFLAGAAVLAFPGLALAQQAATPASGWVGPFGVLVAGFAMAFAAGLCALGQGRAIAAAVEAMARQPGAAARIQTAMIIGLALIESLAIYVLVVAMILLFVQPIR
;
A
#
# COMPACT_ATOMS: atom_id res chain seq x y z
N MET A 1 -11.11 -26.84 -22.06
CA MET A 1 -11.42 -25.80 -21.05
C MET A 1 -12.74 -25.16 -21.44
N ARG A 2 -13.82 -25.49 -20.71
CA ARG A 2 -15.21 -25.22 -21.13
C ARG A 2 -15.43 -23.71 -21.25
N ARG A 3 -16.00 -23.29 -22.39
CA ARG A 3 -16.44 -21.91 -22.70
C ARG A 3 -17.26 -21.26 -21.57
N SER A 4 -17.86 -22.06 -20.69
CA SER A 4 -18.55 -21.60 -19.48
C SER A 4 -17.65 -20.87 -18.48
N LEU A 5 -16.35 -21.20 -18.38
CA LEU A 5 -15.43 -20.47 -17.49
C LEU A 5 -15.07 -19.09 -18.05
N PHE A 6 -14.93 -18.96 -19.37
CA PHE A 6 -14.68 -17.67 -20.02
C PHE A 6 -15.91 -16.76 -19.96
N LEU A 7 -17.12 -17.32 -20.12
CA LEU A 7 -18.37 -16.57 -20.00
C LEU A 7 -18.67 -16.17 -18.54
N ALA A 8 -18.32 -17.00 -17.56
CA ALA A 8 -18.41 -16.63 -16.15
C ALA A 8 -17.43 -15.49 -15.80
N GLY A 9 -16.19 -15.53 -16.31
CA GLY A 9 -15.22 -14.45 -16.14
C GLY A 9 -15.64 -13.13 -16.80
N ALA A 10 -16.23 -13.20 -18.00
CA ALA A 10 -16.74 -12.02 -18.71
C ALA A 10 -18.00 -11.42 -18.04
N ALA A 11 -18.87 -12.26 -17.47
CA ALA A 11 -20.06 -11.80 -16.75
C ALA A 11 -19.71 -11.07 -15.45
N VAL A 12 -18.62 -11.47 -14.77
CA VAL A 12 -18.08 -10.77 -13.59
C VAL A 12 -17.51 -9.39 -13.95
N LEU A 13 -17.01 -9.21 -15.18
CA LEU A 13 -16.48 -7.93 -15.68
C LEU A 13 -17.56 -7.02 -16.30
N ALA A 14 -18.70 -7.57 -16.73
CA ALA A 14 -19.78 -6.83 -17.39
C ALA A 14 -20.82 -6.23 -16.41
N PHE A 15 -20.71 -6.48 -15.12
CA PHE A 15 -21.70 -6.04 -14.11
C PHE A 15 -21.71 -4.55 -13.71
N PRO A 16 -20.81 -3.62 -14.13
CA PRO A 16 -20.97 -2.21 -13.75
C PRO A 16 -21.84 -1.36 -14.71
N GLY A 17 -22.34 -1.93 -15.82
CA GLY A 17 -22.88 -1.15 -16.95
C GLY A 17 -24.35 -0.74 -16.95
N LEU A 18 -25.18 -1.09 -15.96
CA LEU A 18 -26.64 -0.82 -15.97
C LEU A 18 -27.11 0.17 -14.88
N ALA A 19 -26.27 1.10 -14.45
CA ALA A 19 -26.69 2.21 -13.60
C ALA A 19 -27.07 3.45 -14.45
N LEU A 20 -28.26 3.41 -15.07
CA LEU A 20 -28.91 4.61 -15.62
C LEU A 20 -30.24 4.85 -14.89
N ALA A 21 -30.40 6.10 -14.41
CA ALA A 21 -31.62 6.76 -13.94
C ALA A 21 -32.08 6.59 -12.46
N GLN A 22 -31.62 7.55 -11.64
CA GLN A 22 -32.39 8.36 -10.66
C GLN A 22 -32.90 7.78 -9.31
N GLN A 23 -32.21 8.27 -8.26
CA GLN A 23 -32.68 8.78 -6.95
C GLN A 23 -33.37 7.86 -5.92
N ALA A 24 -32.64 7.60 -4.82
CA ALA A 24 -33.09 7.90 -3.46
C ALA A 24 -31.86 7.86 -2.52
N ALA A 25 -31.81 8.77 -1.55
CA ALA A 25 -30.85 8.74 -0.47
C ALA A 25 -31.10 7.49 0.40
N THR A 26 -30.52 6.36 0.02
CA THR A 26 -30.36 5.19 0.89
C THR A 26 -29.06 5.37 1.67
N PRO A 27 -28.98 4.98 2.96
CA PRO A 27 -27.71 4.99 3.65
C PRO A 27 -26.82 4.02 2.86
N ALA A 28 -25.74 4.56 2.29
CA ALA A 28 -24.84 3.78 1.47
C ALA A 28 -24.34 2.59 2.29
N SER A 29 -24.87 1.42 1.98
CA SER A 29 -24.27 0.13 2.31
C SER A 29 -23.83 -0.51 1.00
N GLY A 30 -23.08 0.26 0.21
CA GLY A 30 -22.42 -0.24 -0.97
C GLY A 30 -21.29 -1.18 -0.56
N TRP A 31 -20.97 -2.14 -1.42
CA TRP A 31 -19.83 -3.06 -1.23
C TRP A 31 -18.48 -2.36 -0.97
N VAL A 32 -18.40 -1.05 -1.20
CA VAL A 32 -17.20 -0.23 -1.11
C VAL A 32 -16.62 -0.15 0.32
N GLY A 33 -17.45 -0.18 1.36
CA GLY A 33 -16.98 -0.12 2.77
C GLY A 33 -16.12 -1.33 3.17
N PRO A 34 -16.63 -2.57 3.09
CA PRO A 34 -15.87 -3.79 3.39
C PRO A 34 -14.60 -3.96 2.53
N PHE A 35 -14.68 -3.65 1.23
CA PHE A 35 -13.50 -3.70 0.36
C PHE A 35 -12.47 -2.61 0.68
N GLY A 36 -12.90 -1.44 1.15
CA GLY A 36 -12.01 -0.35 1.57
C GLY A 36 -11.09 -0.73 2.72
N VAL A 37 -11.61 -1.43 3.74
CA VAL A 37 -10.82 -1.91 4.88
C VAL A 37 -9.80 -2.95 4.45
N LEU A 38 -10.21 -3.90 3.60
CA LEU A 38 -9.32 -4.92 3.03
C LEU A 38 -8.19 -4.27 2.23
N VAL A 39 -8.52 -3.35 1.33
CA VAL A 39 -7.52 -2.65 0.50
C VAL A 39 -6.55 -1.84 1.36
N ALA A 40 -7.04 -1.13 2.39
CA ALA A 40 -6.17 -0.39 3.30
C ALA A 40 -5.18 -1.30 4.05
N GLY A 41 -5.64 -2.44 4.57
CA GLY A 41 -4.79 -3.42 5.24
C GLY A 41 -3.77 -4.06 4.28
N PHE A 42 -4.19 -4.47 3.10
CA PHE A 42 -3.31 -5.07 2.09
C PHE A 42 -2.27 -4.07 1.56
N ALA A 43 -2.67 -2.83 1.29
CA ALA A 43 -1.75 -1.78 0.86
C ALA A 43 -0.67 -1.52 1.91
N MET A 44 -1.04 -1.45 3.19
CA MET A 44 -0.09 -1.29 4.28
C MET A 44 0.85 -2.49 4.43
N ALA A 45 0.33 -3.72 4.36
CA ALA A 45 1.16 -4.92 4.43
C ALA A 45 2.21 -4.96 3.29
N PHE A 46 1.79 -4.60 2.08
CA PHE A 46 2.69 -4.54 0.93
C PHE A 46 3.75 -3.44 1.07
N ALA A 47 3.34 -2.24 1.46
CA ALA A 47 4.25 -1.11 1.69
C ALA A 47 5.29 -1.42 2.77
N ALA A 48 4.85 -1.96 3.91
CA ALA A 48 5.73 -2.36 5.00
C ALA A 48 6.71 -3.46 4.56
N GLY A 49 6.24 -4.47 3.82
CA GLY A 49 7.07 -5.55 3.30
C GLY A 49 8.17 -5.04 2.37
N LEU A 50 7.83 -4.16 1.43
CA LEU A 50 8.81 -3.58 0.50
C LEU A 50 9.80 -2.64 1.21
N CYS A 51 9.33 -1.82 2.15
CA CYS A 51 10.21 -0.94 2.94
C CYS A 51 11.18 -1.76 3.77
N ALA A 52 10.72 -2.84 4.44
CA ALA A 52 11.58 -3.72 5.22
C ALA A 52 12.70 -4.35 4.37
N LEU A 53 12.40 -4.76 3.14
CA LEU A 53 13.41 -5.28 2.21
C LEU A 53 14.45 -4.22 1.84
N GLY A 54 14.01 -2.99 1.54
CA GLY A 54 14.91 -1.88 1.22
C GLY A 54 15.78 -1.46 2.40
N GLN A 55 15.17 -1.29 3.57
CA GLN A 55 15.85 -0.87 4.80
C GLN A 55 16.85 -1.93 5.28
N GLY A 56 16.47 -3.21 5.26
CA GLY A 56 17.37 -4.30 5.65
C GLY A 56 18.63 -4.35 4.79
N ARG A 57 18.50 -4.17 3.47
CA ARG A 57 19.66 -4.10 2.56
C ARG A 57 20.52 -2.86 2.80
N ALA A 58 19.90 -1.70 3.00
CA ALA A 58 20.61 -0.45 3.26
C ALA A 58 21.42 -0.52 4.56
N ILE A 59 20.81 -1.06 5.63
CA ILE A 59 21.47 -1.23 6.94
C ILE A 59 22.62 -2.23 6.85
N ALA A 60 22.42 -3.39 6.21
CA ALA A 60 23.48 -4.38 6.05
C ALA A 60 24.70 -3.80 5.32
N ALA A 61 24.46 -3.09 4.21
CA ALA A 61 25.52 -2.43 3.44
C ALA A 61 26.23 -1.33 4.25
N ALA A 62 25.48 -0.54 5.02
CA ALA A 62 26.04 0.51 5.86
C ALA A 62 26.93 -0.08 6.98
N VAL A 63 26.48 -1.11 7.67
CA VAL A 63 27.25 -1.78 8.73
C VAL A 63 28.54 -2.38 8.18
N GLU A 64 28.48 -3.05 7.03
CA GLU A 64 29.67 -3.61 6.38
C GLU A 64 30.65 -2.51 5.94
N ALA A 65 30.14 -1.39 5.42
CA ALA A 65 30.97 -0.23 5.06
C ALA A 65 31.63 0.42 6.28
N MET A 66 30.91 0.55 7.40
CA MET A 66 31.47 1.07 8.65
C MET A 66 32.55 0.15 9.23
N ALA A 67 32.38 -1.16 9.12
CA ALA A 67 33.38 -2.14 9.55
C ALA A 67 34.66 -2.06 8.69
N ARG A 68 34.52 -1.89 7.37
CA ARG A 68 35.66 -1.72 6.44
C ARG A 68 36.38 -0.39 6.59
N GLN A 69 35.64 0.68 6.91
CA GLN A 69 36.20 2.03 7.03
C GLN A 69 35.67 2.76 8.28
N PRO A 70 36.22 2.44 9.48
CA PRO A 70 35.75 3.01 10.74
C PRO A 70 35.92 4.53 10.81
N GLY A 71 36.96 5.09 10.16
CA GLY A 71 37.18 6.54 10.10
C GLY A 71 36.09 7.33 9.36
N ALA A 72 35.26 6.66 8.55
CA ALA A 72 34.13 7.27 7.85
C ALA A 72 32.77 6.92 8.48
N ALA A 73 32.73 6.21 9.61
CA ALA A 73 31.52 5.62 10.15
C ALA A 73 30.39 6.64 10.40
N ALA A 74 30.72 7.81 10.96
CA ALA A 74 29.74 8.87 11.20
C ALA A 74 29.07 9.36 9.91
N ARG A 75 29.84 9.56 8.83
CA ARG A 75 29.31 9.99 7.53
C ARG A 75 28.43 8.91 6.90
N ILE A 76 28.83 7.64 7.01
CA ILE A 76 28.05 6.49 6.54
C ILE A 76 26.72 6.41 7.30
N GLN A 77 26.75 6.57 8.62
CA GLN A 77 25.55 6.55 9.46
C GLN A 77 24.58 7.68 9.08
N THR A 78 25.07 8.90 8.84
CA THR A 78 24.22 10.01 8.38
C THR A 78 23.58 9.69 7.03
N ALA A 79 24.35 9.22 6.04
CA ALA A 79 23.82 8.84 4.74
C ALA A 79 22.78 7.70 4.85
N MET A 80 23.05 6.70 5.70
CA MET A 80 22.13 5.61 6.00
C MET A 80 20.80 6.13 6.57
N ILE A 81 20.84 6.98 7.60
CA ILE A 81 19.62 7.52 8.22
C ILE A 81 18.79 8.32 7.22
N ILE A 82 19.43 9.16 6.40
CA ILE A 82 18.73 9.91 5.35
C ILE A 82 18.07 8.95 4.35
N GLY A 83 18.82 7.93 3.89
CA GLY A 83 18.27 6.91 2.98
C GLY A 83 17.10 6.13 3.58
N LEU A 84 17.21 5.73 4.86
CA LEU A 84 16.14 5.03 5.58
C LEU A 84 14.90 5.91 5.75
N ALA A 85 15.08 7.21 6.04
CA ALA A 85 13.97 8.15 6.14
C ALA A 85 13.24 8.34 4.79
N LEU A 86 13.98 8.36 3.68
CA LEU A 86 13.37 8.42 2.34
C LEU A 86 12.59 7.15 2.02
N ILE A 87 13.12 5.97 2.36
CA ILE A 87 12.38 4.70 2.20
C ILE A 87 11.12 4.70 3.06
N GLU A 88 11.23 5.14 4.32
CA GLU A 88 10.10 5.13 5.25
C GLU A 88 9.00 6.12 4.87
N SER A 89 9.34 7.22 4.19
CA SER A 89 8.34 8.18 3.68
C SER A 89 7.30 7.52 2.76
N LEU A 90 7.68 6.47 2.03
CA LEU A 90 6.78 5.69 1.18
C LEU A 90 5.74 4.93 2.01
N ALA A 91 6.16 4.31 3.12
CA ALA A 91 5.26 3.65 4.05
C ALA A 91 4.31 4.65 4.72
N ILE A 92 4.82 5.82 5.11
CA ILE A 92 4.00 6.89 5.70
C ILE A 92 2.95 7.39 4.71
N TYR A 93 3.26 7.53 3.42
CA TYR A 93 2.24 7.92 2.43
C TYR A 93 1.09 6.90 2.33
N VAL A 94 1.39 5.61 2.34
CA VAL A 94 0.35 4.57 2.34
C VAL A 94 -0.44 4.60 3.65
N LEU A 95 0.22 4.80 4.79
CA LEU A 95 -0.42 4.93 6.09
C LEU A 95 -1.39 6.11 6.14
N VAL A 96 -0.97 7.27 5.64
CA VAL A 96 -1.79 8.49 5.60
C VAL A 96 -3.01 8.26 4.73
N VAL A 97 -2.85 7.67 3.54
CA VAL A 97 -3.98 7.33 2.67
C VAL A 97 -4.93 6.35 3.36
N ALA A 98 -4.41 5.30 3.99
CA ALA A 98 -5.22 4.35 4.74
C ALA A 98 -5.99 5.02 5.89
N MET A 99 -5.36 5.92 6.65
CA MET A 99 -6.03 6.70 7.69
C MET A 99 -7.14 7.59 7.13
N ILE A 100 -6.91 8.25 5.99
CA ILE A 100 -7.92 9.10 5.36
C ILE A 100 -9.15 8.26 4.97
N LEU A 101 -8.94 7.11 4.34
CA LEU A 101 -10.01 6.21 3.89
C LEU A 101 -10.80 5.58 5.04
N LEU A 102 -10.16 5.35 6.19
CA LEU A 102 -10.80 4.70 7.34
C LEU A 102 -11.45 5.68 8.30
N PHE A 103 -10.87 6.87 8.50
CA PHE A 103 -11.25 7.75 9.61
C PHE A 103 -11.73 9.15 9.18
N VAL A 104 -11.22 9.70 8.07
CA VAL A 104 -11.50 11.10 7.68
C VAL A 104 -12.61 11.19 6.67
N GLN A 105 -12.50 10.45 5.56
CA GLN A 105 -13.53 10.30 4.55
C GLN A 105 -13.89 8.81 4.46
N PRO A 106 -14.56 8.28 5.51
CA PRO A 106 -14.92 6.87 5.53
C PRO A 106 -15.79 6.56 4.33
N ILE A 107 -15.33 5.59 3.53
CA ILE A 107 -16.10 5.02 2.44
C ILE A 107 -17.36 4.39 3.06
N ARG A 108 -18.49 5.08 2.96
CA ARG A 108 -19.82 4.58 3.28
C ARG A 108 -20.58 4.40 1.98
#